data_AF-E6U2Z5-F1
#
_entry.id   AF-E6U2Z5-F1
#
_cell.length_a   1.000
_cell.length_b   1.000
_cell.length_c   1.000
_cell.angle_alpha   90.00
_cell.angle_beta   90.00
_cell.angle_gamma   90.00
#
_symmetry.space_group_name_H-M   'P 1'
#
loop_
_entity.id
_entity.type
_entity.pdbx_description
1 polymer ?
#
loop_
_entity_poly.entity_id
_entity_poly.type
_entity_poly.pdbx_seq_one_letter_code
_entity_poly.pdbx_strand_id
1 'polypeptide(L)'
;MIKSLVKTREKLRKNKKGFTLIELLVVIAILAVLAAILIPVVGGFIGSARKNAATADARSVYSATTTYLAQNTGDFSGGYNATTNGISDANLEQYLGGTPTTWNFKITAIDITYDSTTGTSTVHSVTITEPQTGGTSYTFDGVHIS
;
A
#
# COMPACT_ATOMS: atom_id res chain seq x y z
N MET A 1 -0.87 20.48 66.94
CA MET A 1 -0.45 19.67 65.76
C MET A 1 -1.42 19.80 64.57
N ILE A 2 -2.74 19.80 64.77
CA ILE A 2 -3.75 19.81 63.70
C ILE A 2 -3.74 21.08 62.81
N LYS A 3 -3.35 22.25 63.34
CA LYS A 3 -3.28 23.52 62.58
C LYS A 3 -2.27 23.50 61.41
N SER A 4 -1.27 22.61 61.43
CA SER A 4 -0.29 22.46 60.35
C SER A 4 -0.89 21.78 59.10
N LEU A 5 -1.79 20.80 59.31
CA LEU A 5 -2.38 20.00 58.22
C LEU A 5 -3.41 20.78 57.40
N VAL A 6 -4.11 21.73 58.03
CA VAL A 6 -5.08 22.60 57.34
C VAL A 6 -4.38 23.64 56.45
N LYS A 7 -3.24 24.18 56.91
CA LYS A 7 -2.46 25.21 56.19
C LYS A 7 -1.86 24.68 54.87
N THR A 8 -1.52 23.39 54.82
CA THR A 8 -1.03 22.73 53.60
C THR A 8 -2.13 22.55 52.55
N ARG A 9 -3.37 22.27 52.97
CA ARG A 9 -4.52 22.13 52.05
C ARG A 9 -4.93 23.45 51.39
N GLU A 10 -4.80 24.58 52.09
CA GLU A 10 -5.03 25.90 51.48
C GLU A 10 -3.96 26.26 50.44
N LYS A 11 -2.69 25.89 50.68
CA LYS A 11 -1.59 26.15 49.75
C LYS A 11 -1.76 25.40 48.42
N LEU A 12 -2.33 24.19 48.46
CA LEU A 12 -2.61 23.38 47.26
C LEU A 12 -3.78 23.90 46.41
N ARG A 13 -4.76 24.60 47.02
CA ARG A 13 -5.90 25.18 46.28
C ARG A 13 -5.54 26.49 45.57
N LYS A 14 -4.56 27.24 46.07
CA LYS A 14 -4.13 28.53 45.49
C LYS A 14 -3.30 28.41 44.21
N ASN A 15 -2.85 27.20 43.85
CA ASN A 15 -2.05 26.95 42.64
C ASN A 15 -2.83 26.30 41.49
N LYS A 16 -4.15 26.16 41.58
CA LYS A 16 -4.96 25.73 40.44
C LYS A 16 -5.28 26.93 39.55
N LYS A 17 -4.31 27.35 38.72
CA LYS A 17 -4.59 28.22 37.58
C LYS A 17 -5.37 27.38 36.56
N GLY A 18 -6.65 27.70 36.37
CA GLY A 18 -7.46 27.12 35.30
C GLY A 18 -7.10 27.74 33.96
N PHE A 19 -7.22 26.97 32.88
CA PHE A 19 -7.16 27.49 31.52
C PHE A 19 -8.31 28.48 31.32
N THR A 20 -8.04 29.63 30.71
CA THR A 20 -9.10 30.59 30.39
C THR A 20 -9.90 30.09 29.19
N LEU A 21 -11.20 30.40 29.14
CA LEU A 21 -12.05 30.03 27.99
C LEU A 21 -11.53 30.63 26.68
N ILE A 22 -10.92 31.82 26.75
CA ILE A 22 -10.35 32.51 25.59
C ILE A 22 -9.09 31.81 25.07
N GLU A 23 -8.23 31.31 25.95
CA GLU A 23 -7.06 30.52 25.55
C GLU A 23 -7.49 29.25 24.81
N LEU A 24 -8.54 28.57 25.28
CA LEU A 24 -9.06 27.39 24.59
C LEU A 24 -9.71 27.75 23.24
N LEU A 25 -10.43 28.88 23.18
CA LEU A 25 -11.11 29.34 21.97
C LEU A 25 -10.13 29.67 20.84
N VAL A 26 -9.03 30.36 21.14
CA VAL A 26 -8.01 30.69 20.14
C VAL A 26 -7.33 29.42 19.62
N VAL A 27 -7.08 28.42 20.48
CA VAL A 27 -6.45 27.15 20.06
C VAL A 27 -7.33 26.40 19.08
N ILE A 28 -8.61 26.21 19.39
CA ILE A 28 -9.51 25.50 18.47
C ILE A 28 -9.76 26.29 17.18
N ALA A 29 -9.73 27.62 17.24
CA ALA A 29 -9.83 28.47 16.05
C ALA A 29 -8.63 28.26 15.10
N ILE A 30 -7.41 28.21 15.64
CA ILE A 30 -6.20 27.94 14.84
C ILE A 30 -6.24 26.49 14.31
N LEU A 31 -6.63 25.51 15.13
CA LEU A 31 -6.78 24.11 14.70
C LEU A 31 -7.82 23.96 13.57
N ALA A 32 -8.91 24.71 13.59
CA ALA A 32 -9.92 24.71 12.54
C ALA A 32 -9.36 25.21 11.20
N VAL A 33 -8.57 26.28 11.21
CA VAL A 33 -7.92 26.81 9.99
C VAL A 33 -6.90 25.82 9.43
N LEU A 34 -6.08 25.19 10.29
CA LEU A 34 -5.13 24.17 9.87
C LEU A 34 -5.83 22.93 9.29
N ALA A 35 -6.89 22.45 9.94
CA ALA A 35 -7.66 21.29 9.48
C ALA A 35 -8.32 21.54 8.11
N ALA A 36 -8.84 22.75 7.87
CA ALA A 36 -9.48 23.11 6.60
C ALA A 36 -8.56 22.96 5.39
N ILE A 37 -7.27 23.28 5.54
CA ILE A 37 -6.27 23.13 4.47
C ILE A 37 -5.75 21.69 4.41
N LEU A 38 -5.59 21.04 5.56
CA LEU A 38 -4.97 19.71 5.65
C LEU A 38 -5.84 18.59 5.03
N ILE A 39 -7.15 18.60 5.28
CA ILE A 39 -8.07 17.53 4.85
C ILE A 39 -8.01 17.27 3.33
N PRO A 40 -8.19 18.26 2.43
CA PRO A 40 -8.17 18.01 0.99
C PRO A 40 -6.79 17.54 0.48
N VAL A 41 -5.72 18.06 1.09
CA VAL A 41 -4.35 17.78 0.70
C VAL A 41 -3.96 16.33 1.01
N VAL A 42 -4.31 15.84 2.21
CA VAL A 42 -4.00 14.47 2.65
C VAL A 42 -4.68 13.41 1.76
N GLY A 43 -5.89 13.67 1.26
CA GLY A 43 -6.59 12.73 0.37
C GLY A 43 -5.81 12.41 -0.92
N GLY A 44 -5.28 13.44 -1.59
CA GLY A 44 -4.48 13.27 -2.82
C GLY A 44 -3.13 12.59 -2.58
N PHE A 45 -2.48 12.88 -1.44
CA PHE A 45 -1.23 12.24 -1.04
C PHE A 45 -1.40 10.74 -0.80
N ILE A 46 -2.48 10.33 -0.11
CA ILE A 46 -2.76 8.91 0.14
C ILE A 46 -3.01 8.16 -1.18
N GLY A 47 -3.77 8.74 -2.11
CA GLY A 47 -4.02 8.12 -3.42
C GLY A 47 -2.74 7.92 -4.22
N SER A 48 -1.87 8.94 -4.26
CA SER A 48 -0.59 8.87 -4.96
C SER A 48 0.38 7.87 -4.30
N ALA A 49 0.44 7.85 -2.97
CA ALA A 49 1.25 6.89 -2.23
C ALA A 49 0.80 5.45 -2.50
N ARG A 50 -0.51 5.20 -2.59
CA ARG A 50 -1.07 3.89 -2.96
C ARG A 50 -0.71 3.50 -4.39
N LYS A 51 -0.91 4.39 -5.37
CA LYS A 51 -0.50 4.12 -6.76
C LYS A 51 0.99 3.79 -6.85
N ASN A 52 1.83 4.50 -6.10
CA ASN A 52 3.27 4.22 -6.03
C ASN A 52 3.58 2.85 -5.41
N ALA A 53 2.87 2.46 -4.35
CA ALA A 53 2.98 1.14 -3.75
C ALA A 53 2.55 0.03 -4.74
N ALA A 54 1.37 0.17 -5.35
CA ALA A 54 0.90 -0.73 -6.39
C ALA A 54 1.88 -0.84 -7.57
N THR A 55 2.56 0.26 -7.92
CA THR A 55 3.61 0.24 -8.95
C THR A 55 4.81 -0.60 -8.55
N ALA A 56 5.26 -0.48 -7.29
CA ALA A 56 6.36 -1.28 -6.79
C ALA A 56 5.99 -2.77 -6.74
N ASP A 57 4.76 -3.08 -6.34
CA ASP A 57 4.23 -4.44 -6.28
C ASP A 57 4.12 -5.05 -7.69
N ALA A 58 3.49 -4.35 -8.64
CA ALA A 58 3.35 -4.81 -10.02
C ALA A 58 4.71 -5.03 -10.71
N ARG A 59 5.69 -4.15 -10.46
CA ARG A 59 7.08 -4.32 -10.91
C ARG A 59 7.75 -5.54 -10.32
N SER A 60 7.51 -5.81 -9.03
CA SER A 60 8.05 -6.99 -8.36
C SER A 60 7.48 -8.27 -9.01
N VAL A 61 6.19 -8.30 -9.30
CA VAL A 61 5.55 -9.42 -10.02
C VAL A 61 6.08 -9.56 -11.44
N TYR A 62 6.26 -8.46 -12.18
CA TYR A 62 6.85 -8.49 -13.52
C TYR A 62 8.26 -9.08 -13.52
N SER A 63 9.09 -8.65 -12.56
CA SER A 63 10.46 -9.16 -12.39
C SER A 63 10.47 -10.64 -11.98
N ALA A 64 9.62 -11.02 -11.03
CA ALA A 64 9.45 -12.41 -10.59
C ALA A 64 9.03 -13.32 -11.74
N THR A 65 8.05 -12.88 -12.53
CA THR A 65 7.56 -13.59 -13.71
C THR A 65 8.66 -13.75 -14.76
N THR A 66 9.37 -12.66 -15.07
CA THR A 66 10.49 -12.69 -16.03
C THR A 66 11.59 -13.65 -15.58
N THR A 67 11.91 -13.65 -14.28
CA THR A 67 12.91 -14.56 -13.71
C THR A 67 12.43 -16.01 -13.76
N TYR A 68 11.16 -16.27 -13.45
CA TYR A 68 10.57 -17.60 -13.56
C TYR A 68 10.66 -18.14 -14.99
N LEU A 69 10.29 -17.33 -16.00
CA LEU A 69 10.39 -17.69 -17.42
C LEU A 69 11.84 -17.88 -17.90
N ALA A 70 12.80 -17.16 -17.32
CA ALA A 70 14.21 -17.37 -17.64
C ALA A 70 14.75 -18.70 -17.10
N GLN A 71 14.16 -19.22 -16.00
CA GLN A 71 14.58 -20.48 -15.37
C GLN A 71 13.78 -21.70 -15.86
N ASN A 72 12.62 -21.48 -16.47
CA ASN A 72 11.72 -22.54 -16.92
C ASN A 72 11.48 -22.38 -18.42
N THR A 73 11.81 -23.40 -19.19
CA THR A 73 11.53 -23.41 -20.63
C THR A 73 10.16 -24.03 -20.89
N GLY A 74 9.37 -23.40 -21.76
CA GLY A 74 8.01 -23.83 -22.03
C GLY A 74 7.20 -22.74 -22.70
N ASP A 75 6.11 -23.16 -23.34
CA ASP A 75 5.08 -22.26 -23.82
C ASP A 75 4.26 -21.79 -22.62
N PHE A 76 4.41 -20.53 -22.19
CA PHE A 76 3.60 -19.96 -21.11
C PHE A 76 2.53 -18.99 -21.63
N SER A 77 2.15 -19.09 -22.92
CA SER A 77 1.20 -18.17 -23.59
C SER A 77 -0.26 -18.26 -23.10
N GLY A 78 -0.53 -18.99 -22.01
CA GLY A 78 -1.85 -19.08 -21.37
C GLY A 78 -2.13 -18.00 -20.30
N GLY A 79 -1.17 -17.10 -20.06
CA GLY A 79 -1.29 -16.03 -19.06
C GLY A 79 -1.33 -16.53 -17.62
N TYR A 80 -1.90 -15.76 -16.70
CA TYR A 80 -1.99 -16.09 -15.28
C TYR A 80 -3.25 -16.93 -14.96
N ASN A 81 -3.06 -17.99 -14.16
CA ASN A 81 -3.94 -19.15 -13.90
C ASN A 81 -3.75 -20.29 -14.91
N ALA A 82 -3.34 -21.46 -14.39
CA ALA A 82 -2.84 -22.60 -15.14
C ALA A 82 -3.91 -23.42 -15.91
N THR A 83 -4.60 -22.81 -16.88
CA THR A 83 -5.61 -23.53 -17.69
C THR A 83 -4.97 -24.50 -18.71
N THR A 84 -3.75 -24.26 -19.17
CA THR A 84 -3.02 -25.22 -20.01
C THR A 84 -1.51 -25.12 -19.78
N ASN A 85 -0.94 -23.92 -19.87
CA ASN A 85 0.48 -23.68 -19.57
C ASN A 85 0.71 -22.34 -18.83
N GLY A 86 -0.30 -21.86 -18.10
CA GLY A 86 -0.24 -20.55 -17.43
C GLY A 86 0.62 -20.55 -16.17
N ILE A 87 0.98 -19.36 -15.71
CA ILE A 87 1.70 -19.16 -14.46
C ILE A 87 0.70 -19.12 -13.31
N SER A 88 1.01 -19.81 -12.23
CA SER A 88 0.26 -19.73 -10.97
C SER A 88 1.01 -18.94 -9.92
N ASP A 89 0.26 -18.47 -8.93
CA ASP A 89 0.76 -17.91 -7.69
C ASP A 89 1.88 -18.73 -7.01
N ALA A 90 1.71 -20.06 -6.96
CA ALA A 90 2.68 -20.97 -6.36
C ALA A 90 4.02 -20.97 -7.12
N ASN A 91 4.00 -20.71 -8.44
CA ASN A 91 5.23 -20.58 -9.22
C ASN A 91 6.03 -19.32 -8.88
N LEU A 92 5.34 -18.25 -8.44
CA LEU A 92 5.95 -16.95 -8.19
C LEU A 92 6.29 -16.71 -6.71
N GLU A 93 5.77 -17.53 -5.79
CA GLU A 93 6.00 -17.42 -4.35
C GLU A 93 7.47 -17.30 -3.96
N GLN A 94 8.34 -18.12 -4.57
CA GLN A 94 9.79 -18.10 -4.30
C GLN A 94 10.45 -16.77 -4.71
N TYR A 95 9.95 -16.13 -5.76
CA TYR A 95 10.52 -14.91 -6.32
C TYR A 95 9.94 -13.64 -5.70
N LEU A 96 8.75 -13.74 -5.09
CA LEU A 96 8.05 -12.65 -4.42
C LEU A 96 8.20 -12.67 -2.89
N GLY A 97 8.81 -13.72 -2.34
CA GLY A 97 9.21 -13.77 -0.92
C GLY A 97 8.06 -14.04 0.05
N GLY A 98 7.00 -14.72 -0.38
CA GLY A 98 5.88 -15.09 0.48
C GLY A 98 4.69 -15.66 -0.29
N THR A 99 3.75 -16.30 0.44
CA THR A 99 2.53 -16.84 -0.16
C THR A 99 1.62 -15.72 -0.65
N PRO A 100 0.78 -15.96 -1.67
CA PRO A 100 -0.16 -14.96 -2.19
C PRO A 100 -1.10 -14.35 -1.15
N THR A 101 -1.40 -15.11 -0.10
CA THR A 101 -2.25 -14.68 1.01
C THR A 101 -1.60 -13.63 1.92
N THR A 102 -0.27 -13.43 1.84
CA THR A 102 0.45 -12.39 2.59
C THR A 102 0.70 -11.13 1.76
N TRP A 103 0.50 -11.19 0.43
CA TRP A 103 0.63 -10.02 -0.43
C TRP A 103 -0.53 -9.05 -0.20
N ASN A 104 -0.25 -7.75 -0.31
CA ASN A 104 -1.27 -6.71 -0.17
C ASN A 104 -2.09 -6.51 -1.46
N PHE A 105 -1.85 -7.33 -2.48
CA PHE A 105 -2.46 -7.30 -3.80
C PHE A 105 -2.75 -8.73 -4.28
N LYS A 106 -3.58 -8.86 -5.31
CA LYS A 106 -3.80 -10.10 -6.05
C LYS A 106 -3.26 -9.97 -7.46
N ILE A 107 -2.51 -10.96 -7.96
CA ILE A 107 -2.23 -11.02 -9.38
C ILE A 107 -3.55 -11.40 -10.08
N THR A 108 -3.89 -10.70 -11.15
CA THR A 108 -5.16 -10.90 -11.86
C THR A 108 -4.92 -11.32 -13.31
N ALA A 109 -3.87 -10.80 -13.92
CA ALA A 109 -3.43 -11.20 -15.24
C ALA A 109 -1.91 -11.05 -15.37
N ILE A 110 -1.32 -11.88 -16.21
CA ILE A 110 0.05 -11.73 -16.72
C ILE A 110 -0.06 -12.02 -18.20
N ASP A 111 0.36 -11.07 -19.03
CA ASP A 111 0.35 -11.20 -20.49
C ASP A 111 1.71 -11.70 -20.96
N ILE A 112 1.72 -12.84 -21.66
CA ILE A 112 2.92 -13.54 -22.08
C ILE A 112 2.74 -14.00 -23.53
N THR A 113 3.74 -13.74 -24.35
CA THR A 113 3.85 -14.33 -25.69
C THR A 113 4.93 -15.40 -25.70
N TYR A 114 4.64 -16.52 -26.35
CA TYR A 114 5.62 -17.58 -26.61
C TYR A 114 6.03 -17.56 -28.09
N ASP A 115 7.33 -17.52 -28.36
CA ASP A 115 7.89 -17.72 -29.69
C ASP A 115 8.37 -19.16 -29.85
N SER A 116 7.62 -19.94 -30.63
CA SER A 116 7.94 -21.34 -30.95
C SER A 116 9.21 -21.53 -31.79
N THR A 117 9.71 -20.47 -32.42
CA THR A 117 10.95 -20.49 -33.23
C THR A 117 12.17 -20.46 -32.32
N THR A 118 12.14 -19.61 -31.30
CA THR A 118 13.24 -19.42 -30.34
C THR A 118 13.03 -20.20 -29.05
N GLY A 119 11.86 -20.78 -28.84
CA GLY A 119 11.48 -21.45 -27.60
C GLY A 119 11.38 -20.51 -26.40
N THR A 120 11.18 -19.21 -26.63
CA THR A 120 11.27 -18.17 -25.60
C THR A 120 9.90 -17.60 -25.25
N SER A 121 9.60 -17.51 -23.95
CA SER A 121 8.42 -16.81 -23.43
C SER A 121 8.80 -15.40 -22.94
N THR A 122 8.04 -14.38 -23.33
CA THR A 122 8.29 -12.97 -22.99
C THR A 122 7.09 -12.34 -22.28
N VAL A 123 7.31 -11.75 -21.12
CA VAL A 123 6.30 -10.98 -20.38
C VAL A 123 6.08 -9.63 -21.07
N HIS A 124 4.82 -9.30 -21.34
CA HIS A 124 4.42 -8.01 -21.91
C HIS A 124 3.79 -7.11 -20.85
N SER A 125 2.96 -7.67 -19.98
CA SER A 125 2.39 -6.91 -18.87
C SER A 125 1.99 -7.77 -17.69
N VAL A 126 1.82 -7.14 -16.54
CA VAL A 126 1.26 -7.74 -15.32
C VAL A 126 0.15 -6.84 -14.79
N THR A 127 -1.00 -7.44 -14.48
CA THR A 127 -2.10 -6.78 -13.80
C THR A 127 -2.22 -7.28 -12.37
N ILE A 128 -2.15 -6.37 -11.40
CA ILE A 128 -2.46 -6.63 -10.00
C ILE A 128 -3.75 -5.91 -9.60
N THR A 129 -4.45 -6.43 -8.60
CA THR A 129 -5.65 -5.82 -8.03
C THR A 129 -5.46 -5.62 -6.53
N GLU A 130 -5.63 -4.39 -6.06
CA GLU A 130 -5.56 -4.06 -4.63
C GLU A 130 -6.95 -4.27 -3.98
N PRO A 131 -7.13 -5.22 -3.05
CA PRO A 131 -8.41 -5.43 -2.38
C PRO A 131 -8.82 -4.26 -1.47
N GLN A 132 -7.84 -3.49 -0.97
CA GLN A 132 -8.08 -2.37 -0.05
C GLN A 132 -8.64 -1.11 -0.72
N THR A 133 -8.69 -1.07 -2.06
CA THR A 133 -9.19 0.07 -2.86
C THR A 133 -10.54 -0.21 -3.52
N GLY A 134 -11.25 -1.25 -3.09
CA GLY A 134 -12.49 -1.68 -3.74
C GLY A 134 -12.24 -2.48 -5.02
N GLY A 135 -11.04 -3.05 -5.18
CA GLY A 135 -10.69 -3.88 -6.33
C GLY A 135 -10.14 -3.10 -7.51
N THR A 136 -9.48 -1.96 -7.29
CA THR A 136 -8.78 -1.25 -8.36
C THR A 136 -7.63 -2.11 -8.89
N SER A 137 -7.60 -2.29 -10.21
CA SER A 137 -6.52 -2.99 -10.89
C SER A 137 -5.50 -2.00 -11.47
N TYR A 138 -4.24 -2.40 -11.48
CA TYR A 138 -3.14 -1.67 -12.10
C TYR A 138 -2.36 -2.61 -13.01
N THR A 139 -2.08 -2.15 -14.22
CA THR A 139 -1.33 -2.91 -15.22
C THR A 139 0.02 -2.26 -15.45
N PHE A 140 1.09 -3.03 -15.31
CA PHE A 140 2.46 -2.61 -15.60
C PHE A 140 2.98 -3.31 -16.85
N ASP A 141 3.43 -2.55 -17.85
CA ASP A 141 3.86 -3.04 -19.18
C ASP A 141 5.39 -3.13 -19.35
N GLY A 142 6.14 -3.02 -18.24
CA GLY A 142 7.60 -2.92 -18.26
C GLY A 142 8.12 -1.47 -18.21
N VAL A 143 7.28 -0.46 -18.50
CA VAL A 143 7.69 0.96 -18.50
C VAL A 143 6.71 1.82 -17.70
N HIS A 144 5.43 1.74 -18.02
CA HIS A 144 4.35 2.54 -17.47
C HIS A 144 3.40 1.71 -16.63
N ILE A 145 2.64 2.41 -15.78
CA ILE A 145 1.52 1.84 -15.05
C ILE A 145 0.22 2.53 -15.45
N SER A 146 -0.77 1.73 -15.84
CA SER A 146 -2.12 2.16 -16.20
C SER A 146 -3.15 1.61 -15.23
#